data_AF-A0A851ISF8-F1
#
_entry.id   AF-A0A851ISF8-F1
#
_cell.length_a   1.000
_cell.length_b   1.000
_cell.length_c   1.000
_cell.angle_alpha   90.00
_cell.angle_beta   90.00
_cell.angle_gamma   90.00
#
_symmetry.space_group_name_H-M   'P 1'
#
loop_
_entity.id
_entity.type
_entity.pdbx_description
1 polymer ?
#
loop_
_entity_poly.entity_id
_entity_poly.type
_entity_poly.pdbx_seq_one_letter_code
_entity_poly.pdbx_strand_id
1 'polypeptide(L)'
;MKTVFDDRKITFEDKKHTLIVEKEGFSLISSDGKTSINLKFSDIGSILPIGYCNSNKSYNLIFRNSDGQNICEITTDETGGNTGHNIAETKTILVAFAASKLTKDFPNNLYNLDTLIAHSLKEKEIRISQGKILGKKHTIDINSIRRVKCVTNGTISNLAIYIKDKGGFFDMPDMTIPVNEVTLPLLEAIATKNTGKGIDFSRGDGFQQKTSEFMIIRYMDPDFFIDEDGLIKEEWQQTAYERVHKYGYFVDTFTEL
;
A
#
# COMPACT_ATOMS: atom_id res chain seq x y z
N MET A 1 11.54 -9.21 -2.48
CA MET A 1 11.94 -7.95 -1.86
C MET A 1 12.50 -8.25 -0.50
N LYS A 2 13.47 -7.45 -0.08
CA LYS A 2 13.86 -7.38 1.32
C LYS A 2 12.66 -6.94 2.15
N THR A 3 12.46 -7.51 3.32
CA THR A 3 11.50 -6.99 4.29
C THR A 3 12.10 -7.05 5.69
N VAL A 4 11.83 -6.02 6.50
CA VAL A 4 12.19 -6.03 7.93
C VAL A 4 11.59 -7.22 8.70
N PHE A 5 10.48 -7.77 8.19
CA PHE A 5 9.75 -8.87 8.81
C PHE A 5 10.42 -10.25 8.62
N ASP A 6 11.40 -10.36 7.72
CA ASP A 6 12.19 -11.60 7.56
C ASP A 6 13.15 -11.81 8.73
N ASP A 7 13.66 -10.72 9.31
CA ASP A 7 14.66 -10.75 10.36
C ASP A 7 14.08 -10.58 11.77
N ARG A 8 12.93 -9.87 11.87
CA ARG A 8 12.35 -9.52 13.17
C ARG A 8 10.84 -9.34 13.14
N LYS A 9 10.23 -9.50 14.30
CA LYS A 9 8.88 -9.00 14.59
C LYS A 9 8.94 -7.56 15.07
N ILE A 10 7.92 -6.77 14.76
CA ILE A 10 7.78 -5.39 15.23
C ILE A 10 6.73 -5.36 16.32
N THR A 11 7.10 -4.79 17.48
CA THR A 11 6.23 -4.73 18.66
C THR A 11 5.98 -3.28 19.03
N PHE A 12 4.72 -2.91 19.14
CA PHE A 12 4.26 -1.67 19.76
C PHE A 12 3.60 -2.02 21.08
N GLU A 13 4.05 -1.38 22.16
CA GLU A 13 3.49 -1.59 23.50
C GLU A 13 3.20 -0.24 24.12
N ASP A 14 1.94 -0.02 24.50
CA ASP A 14 1.53 1.16 25.23
C ASP A 14 0.61 0.79 26.41
N LYS A 15 -0.04 1.79 27.01
CA LYS A 15 -0.94 1.59 28.16
C LYS A 15 -2.29 0.95 27.78
N LYS A 16 -2.60 0.85 26.49
CA LYS A 16 -3.87 0.39 25.94
C LYS A 16 -3.77 -1.00 25.32
N HIS A 17 -2.68 -1.31 24.62
CA HIS A 17 -2.49 -2.59 23.97
C HIS A 17 -1.02 -2.93 23.70
N THR A 18 -0.81 -4.20 23.38
CA THR A 18 0.39 -4.70 22.72
C THR A 18 0.00 -5.17 21.33
N LEU A 19 0.62 -4.58 20.30
CA LEU A 19 0.51 -4.98 18.89
C LEU A 19 1.84 -5.60 18.45
N ILE A 20 1.80 -6.81 17.92
CA ILE A 20 2.95 -7.51 17.36
C ILE A 20 2.64 -7.79 15.89
N VAL A 21 3.49 -7.30 14.98
CA VAL A 21 3.38 -7.55 13.54
C VAL A 21 4.55 -8.41 13.10
N GLU A 22 4.24 -9.48 12.39
CA GLU A 22 5.17 -10.49 11.87
C GLU A 22 4.92 -10.69 10.38
N LYS A 23 5.80 -11.43 9.71
CA LYS A 23 5.71 -11.69 8.27
C LYS A 23 4.38 -12.30 7.84
N GLU A 24 3.82 -13.19 8.65
CA GLU A 24 2.63 -13.99 8.29
C GLU A 24 1.32 -13.42 8.86
N GLY A 25 1.38 -12.37 9.68
CA GLY A 25 0.20 -11.82 10.34
C GLY A 25 0.51 -10.86 11.48
N PHE A 26 -0.49 -10.60 12.32
CA PHE A 26 -0.32 -9.78 13.51
C PHE A 26 -1.16 -10.30 14.66
N SER A 27 -0.77 -9.90 15.87
CA SER A 27 -1.56 -10.10 17.09
C SER A 27 -1.73 -8.78 17.83
N LEU A 28 -2.92 -8.56 18.39
CA LEU A 28 -3.23 -7.41 19.23
C LEU A 28 -3.89 -7.88 20.52
N ILE A 29 -3.36 -7.45 21.66
CA ILE A 29 -3.91 -7.76 22.98
C ILE A 29 -4.14 -6.45 23.71
N SER A 30 -5.37 -6.16 24.11
CA SER A 30 -5.65 -4.99 24.96
C SER A 30 -5.09 -5.21 26.36
N SER A 31 -4.61 -4.14 27.01
CA SER A 31 -4.01 -4.22 28.35
C SER A 31 -5.00 -4.70 29.43
N ASP A 32 -6.32 -4.58 29.19
CA ASP A 32 -7.37 -5.13 30.04
C ASP A 32 -7.71 -6.61 29.74
N GLY A 33 -7.04 -7.22 28.75
CA GLY A 33 -7.20 -8.60 28.33
C GLY A 33 -8.52 -8.93 27.64
N LYS A 34 -9.42 -7.94 27.43
CA LYS A 34 -10.74 -8.20 26.82
C LYS A 34 -10.69 -8.39 25.32
N THR A 35 -9.74 -7.74 24.65
CA THR A 35 -9.50 -7.90 23.21
C THR A 35 -8.24 -8.71 23.02
N SER A 36 -8.37 -9.82 22.30
CA SER A 36 -7.25 -10.65 21.88
C SER A 36 -7.50 -11.08 20.44
N ILE A 37 -6.68 -10.57 19.53
CA ILE A 37 -6.75 -10.81 18.09
C ILE A 37 -5.45 -11.47 17.67
N ASN A 38 -5.55 -12.50 16.86
CA ASN A 38 -4.43 -13.11 16.15
C ASN A 38 -4.92 -13.44 14.74
N LEU A 39 -4.40 -12.72 13.75
CA LEU A 39 -4.90 -12.78 12.38
C LEU A 39 -3.75 -13.00 11.41
N LYS A 40 -3.89 -14.02 10.56
CA LYS A 40 -2.94 -14.32 9.48
C LYS A 40 -3.29 -13.50 8.23
N PHE A 41 -2.27 -13.02 7.52
CA PHE A 41 -2.48 -12.32 6.25
C PHE A 41 -3.04 -13.22 5.16
N SER A 42 -2.86 -14.54 5.26
CA SER A 42 -3.51 -15.53 4.38
C SER A 42 -5.03 -15.46 4.45
N ASP A 43 -5.58 -15.07 5.59
CA ASP A 43 -7.03 -15.06 5.84
C ASP A 43 -7.67 -13.71 5.46
N ILE A 44 -6.84 -12.70 5.17
CA ILE A 44 -7.25 -11.35 4.82
C ILE A 44 -7.28 -11.20 3.29
N GLY A 45 -8.45 -10.83 2.78
CA GLY A 45 -8.65 -10.42 1.39
C GLY A 45 -8.38 -8.94 1.16
N SER A 46 -8.76 -8.07 2.11
CA SER A 46 -8.52 -6.63 2.03
C SER A 46 -8.55 -5.97 3.41
N ILE A 47 -7.85 -4.84 3.53
CA ILE A 47 -7.90 -3.95 4.70
C ILE A 47 -8.55 -2.64 4.27
N LEU A 48 -9.55 -2.18 5.03
CA LEU A 48 -10.19 -0.88 4.82
C LEU A 48 -9.78 0.09 5.94
N PRO A 49 -8.83 1.00 5.68
CA PRO A 49 -8.39 1.98 6.66
C PRO A 49 -9.30 3.23 6.65
N ILE A 50 -10.12 3.37 7.69
CA ILE A 50 -11.00 4.52 7.91
C ILE A 50 -10.25 5.62 8.65
N GLY A 51 -10.42 6.87 8.20
CA GLY A 51 -9.75 8.03 8.78
C GLY A 51 -8.29 8.18 8.32
N TYR A 52 -7.73 7.21 7.61
CA TYR A 52 -6.29 7.19 7.34
C TYR A 52 -5.84 8.33 6.45
N CYS A 53 -6.56 8.62 5.36
CA CYS A 53 -6.13 9.69 4.44
C CYS A 53 -6.53 11.11 4.88
N ASN A 54 -7.29 11.27 5.97
CA ASN A 54 -7.85 12.56 6.40
C ASN A 54 -7.70 12.85 7.92
N SER A 55 -7.01 11.99 8.67
CA SER A 55 -6.62 12.20 10.06
C SER A 55 -5.12 11.96 10.27
N ASN A 56 -4.55 12.55 11.32
CA ASN A 56 -3.15 12.35 11.72
C ASN A 56 -2.99 11.48 12.96
N LYS A 57 -4.06 10.79 13.42
CA LYS A 57 -4.03 9.81 14.51
C LYS A 57 -5.31 8.99 14.54
N SER A 58 -5.32 7.91 15.32
CA SER A 58 -6.50 7.10 15.66
C SER A 58 -7.23 6.64 14.41
N TYR A 59 -6.71 5.60 13.77
CA TYR A 59 -7.29 5.02 12.58
C TYR A 59 -8.05 3.77 12.91
N ASN A 60 -9.06 3.47 12.11
CA ASN A 60 -9.84 2.26 12.27
C ASN A 60 -9.58 1.34 11.08
N LEU A 61 -9.07 0.14 11.34
CA LEU A 61 -8.76 -0.85 10.32
C LEU A 61 -9.82 -1.95 10.36
N ILE A 62 -10.61 -2.03 9.29
CA ILE A 62 -11.58 -3.10 9.10
C ILE A 62 -10.93 -4.16 8.22
N PHE A 63 -10.70 -5.35 8.78
CA PHE A 63 -10.15 -6.50 8.07
C PHE A 63 -11.27 -7.30 7.45
N ARG A 64 -11.14 -7.66 6.17
CA ARG A 64 -12.13 -8.46 5.44
C ARG A 64 -11.50 -9.70 4.83
N ASN A 65 -12.26 -10.79 4.82
CA ASN A 65 -11.86 -12.02 4.11
C ASN A 65 -11.97 -11.82 2.58
N SER A 66 -11.62 -12.86 1.81
CA SER A 66 -11.71 -12.85 0.35
C SER A 66 -13.13 -12.65 -0.18
N ASP A 67 -14.15 -12.99 0.60
CA ASP A 67 -15.56 -12.80 0.24
C ASP A 67 -16.06 -11.37 0.57
N GLY A 68 -15.20 -10.53 1.15
CA GLY A 68 -15.53 -9.16 1.55
C GLY A 68 -16.28 -9.04 2.87
N GLN A 69 -16.39 -10.12 3.65
CA GLN A 69 -17.01 -10.11 4.98
C GLN A 69 -16.02 -9.60 6.02
N ASN A 70 -16.50 -8.78 6.96
CA ASN A 70 -15.68 -8.28 8.06
C ASN A 70 -15.26 -9.44 8.98
N ILE A 71 -13.95 -9.55 9.24
CA ILE A 71 -13.35 -10.51 10.18
C ILE A 71 -13.27 -9.86 11.56
N CYS A 72 -12.61 -8.71 11.63
CA CYS A 72 -12.46 -7.92 12.85
C CYS A 72 -12.20 -6.46 12.50
N GLU A 73 -12.24 -5.63 13.54
CA GLU A 73 -11.98 -4.19 13.47
C GLU A 73 -11.07 -3.83 14.65
N ILE A 74 -10.02 -3.05 14.37
CA ILE A 74 -9.12 -2.54 15.42
C ILE A 74 -8.95 -1.04 15.25
N THR A 75 -8.61 -0.38 16.35
CA THR A 75 -8.12 1.00 16.33
C THR A 75 -6.60 0.99 16.51
N THR A 76 -5.91 1.78 15.71
CA THR A 76 -4.45 1.92 15.71
C THR A 76 -4.05 3.38 15.88
N ASP A 77 -2.82 3.60 16.34
CA ASP A 77 -2.20 4.92 16.46
C ASP A 77 -3.04 5.86 17.36
N GLU A 78 -3.61 5.32 18.45
CA GLU A 78 -4.47 6.06 19.38
C GLU A 78 -3.70 7.05 20.26
N THR A 79 -2.50 6.67 20.69
CA THR A 79 -1.58 7.56 21.39
C THR A 79 -0.81 8.37 20.37
N GLY A 80 -0.82 9.70 20.52
CA GLY A 80 -0.12 10.58 19.59
C GLY A 80 1.40 10.42 19.72
N GLY A 81 2.07 10.13 18.61
CA GLY A 81 3.52 10.31 18.45
C GLY A 81 3.90 11.78 18.23
N ASN A 82 5.13 12.15 18.59
CA ASN A 82 5.67 13.51 18.45
C ASN A 82 6.20 13.84 17.04
N THR A 83 6.07 12.95 16.06
CA THR A 83 6.85 12.95 14.80
C THR A 83 6.06 13.34 13.54
N GLY A 84 5.00 14.14 13.67
CA GLY A 84 4.23 14.64 12.53
C GLY A 84 3.11 13.68 12.10
N HIS A 85 3.41 12.63 11.34
CA HIS A 85 2.43 11.61 10.95
C HIS A 85 2.39 10.45 11.96
N ASN A 86 1.35 10.38 12.79
CA ASN A 86 1.17 9.28 13.74
C ASN A 86 0.57 8.06 13.05
N ILE A 87 1.39 7.29 12.32
CA ILE A 87 0.94 6.20 11.44
C ILE A 87 1.70 4.88 11.66
N ALA A 88 2.51 4.79 12.72
CA ALA A 88 3.48 3.72 12.89
C ALA A 88 2.81 2.34 12.93
N GLU A 89 1.76 2.18 13.74
CA GLU A 89 1.05 0.91 13.87
C GLU A 89 0.33 0.54 12.57
N THR A 90 -0.46 1.49 12.05
CA THR A 90 -1.24 1.29 10.82
C THR A 90 -0.33 0.95 9.65
N LYS A 91 0.71 1.76 9.43
CA LYS A 91 1.62 1.57 8.31
C LYS A 91 2.35 0.23 8.40
N THR A 92 2.78 -0.16 9.59
CA THR A 92 3.46 -1.46 9.80
C THR A 92 2.56 -2.62 9.39
N ILE A 93 1.28 -2.62 9.80
CA ILE A 93 0.31 -3.65 9.39
C ILE A 93 0.10 -3.64 7.88
N LEU A 94 -0.11 -2.46 7.28
CA LEU A 94 -0.37 -2.32 5.84
C LEU A 94 0.83 -2.77 5.00
N VAL A 95 2.05 -2.41 5.39
CA VAL A 95 3.28 -2.80 4.69
C VAL A 95 3.53 -4.31 4.82
N ALA A 96 3.32 -4.90 5.99
CA ALA A 96 3.43 -6.35 6.18
C ALA A 96 2.39 -7.11 5.35
N PHE A 97 1.14 -6.64 5.33
CA PHE A 97 0.08 -7.22 4.49
C PHE A 97 0.41 -7.10 3.00
N ALA A 98 0.84 -5.92 2.54
CA ALA A 98 1.27 -5.72 1.16
C ALA A 98 2.43 -6.66 0.80
N ALA A 99 3.40 -6.82 1.70
CA ALA A 99 4.53 -7.72 1.50
C ALA A 99 4.07 -9.17 1.30
N SER A 100 3.10 -9.63 2.10
CA SER A 100 2.52 -10.97 1.96
C SER A 100 1.83 -11.19 0.61
N LYS A 101 1.22 -10.15 0.02
CA LYS A 101 0.51 -10.24 -1.27
C LYS A 101 1.44 -10.10 -2.47
N LEU A 102 2.43 -9.21 -2.39
CA LEU A 102 3.40 -8.98 -3.47
C LEU A 102 4.46 -10.07 -3.54
N THR A 103 4.62 -10.85 -2.46
CA THR A 103 5.55 -11.98 -2.31
C THR A 103 7.03 -11.57 -2.27
N LYS A 104 7.87 -12.48 -1.82
CA LYS A 104 9.32 -12.29 -1.73
C LYS A 104 10.04 -12.09 -3.07
N ASP A 105 9.40 -12.35 -4.21
CA ASP A 105 10.03 -12.14 -5.52
C ASP A 105 9.76 -10.74 -6.11
N PHE A 106 8.92 -9.94 -5.45
CA PHE A 106 8.69 -8.54 -5.84
C PHE A 106 10.00 -7.72 -5.69
N PRO A 107 10.27 -6.75 -6.57
CA PRO A 107 9.48 -6.33 -7.72
C PRO A 107 9.89 -7.01 -9.03
N ASN A 108 10.61 -8.13 -8.99
CA ASN A 108 11.10 -8.82 -10.19
C ASN A 108 10.07 -9.74 -10.82
N ASN A 109 9.07 -10.16 -10.05
CA ASN A 109 8.01 -11.06 -10.48
C ASN A 109 6.78 -10.36 -11.10
N LEU A 110 6.84 -9.07 -11.48
CA LEU A 110 5.65 -8.32 -11.96
C LEU A 110 4.82 -9.05 -13.03
N TYR A 111 5.47 -9.81 -13.93
CA TYR A 111 4.79 -10.60 -14.96
C TYR A 111 4.14 -11.88 -14.40
N ASN A 112 4.78 -12.53 -13.43
CA ASN A 112 4.34 -13.80 -12.85
C ASN A 112 3.47 -13.65 -11.59
N LEU A 113 3.35 -12.42 -11.06
CA LEU A 113 2.54 -12.14 -9.88
C LEU A 113 1.07 -12.48 -10.16
N ASP A 114 0.50 -13.37 -9.36
CA ASP A 114 -0.92 -13.74 -9.40
C ASP A 114 -1.57 -13.53 -8.03
N THR A 115 -2.26 -12.41 -7.88
CA THR A 115 -2.97 -12.10 -6.63
C THR A 115 -4.11 -11.11 -6.85
N LEU A 116 -5.11 -11.20 -5.99
CA LEU A 116 -6.06 -10.12 -5.75
C LEU A 116 -5.30 -8.86 -5.28
N ILE A 117 -5.58 -7.71 -5.90
CA ILE A 117 -4.94 -6.43 -5.53
C ILE A 117 -5.93 -5.37 -5.04
N ALA A 118 -7.20 -5.43 -5.46
CA ALA A 118 -8.23 -4.49 -5.00
C ALA A 118 -9.66 -4.97 -5.31
N HIS A 119 -10.64 -4.25 -4.75
CA HIS A 119 -12.03 -4.31 -5.19
C HIS A 119 -12.57 -2.90 -5.49
N SER A 120 -13.39 -2.76 -6.52
CA SER A 120 -14.12 -1.52 -6.79
C SER A 120 -15.54 -1.76 -7.28
N LEU A 121 -16.42 -0.75 -7.18
CA LEU A 121 -17.78 -0.87 -7.70
C LEU A 121 -17.83 -1.13 -9.20
N LYS A 122 -16.92 -0.51 -9.96
CA LYS A 122 -16.86 -0.55 -11.43
C LYS A 122 -16.22 -1.85 -11.94
N GLU A 123 -15.08 -2.22 -11.38
CA GLU A 123 -14.29 -3.38 -11.84
C GLU A 123 -14.59 -4.66 -11.05
N LYS A 124 -15.34 -4.59 -9.94
CA LYS A 124 -15.53 -5.71 -9.00
C LYS A 124 -14.19 -6.18 -8.45
N GLU A 125 -13.85 -7.46 -8.57
CA GLU A 125 -12.53 -7.98 -8.25
C GLU A 125 -11.50 -7.41 -9.22
N ILE A 126 -10.36 -6.94 -8.70
CA ILE A 126 -9.22 -6.50 -9.48
C ILE A 126 -8.02 -7.37 -9.11
N ARG A 127 -7.50 -8.10 -10.08
CA ARG A 127 -6.40 -9.08 -9.92
C ARG A 127 -5.25 -8.72 -10.85
N ILE A 128 -4.02 -8.98 -10.44
CA ILE A 128 -2.89 -9.09 -11.37
C ILE A 128 -2.64 -10.56 -11.66
N SER A 129 -2.45 -10.92 -12.92
CA SER A 129 -2.05 -12.28 -13.35
C SER A 129 -1.48 -12.22 -14.77
N GLN A 130 -0.39 -12.96 -15.03
CA GLN A 130 0.25 -13.07 -16.36
C GLN A 130 0.55 -11.70 -17.02
N GLY A 131 1.10 -10.77 -16.23
CA GLY A 131 1.44 -9.42 -16.70
C GLY A 131 0.23 -8.56 -17.06
N LYS A 132 -0.96 -8.87 -16.54
CA LYS A 132 -2.19 -8.12 -16.79
C LYS A 132 -2.88 -7.73 -15.50
N ILE A 133 -3.39 -6.51 -15.46
CA ILE A 133 -4.37 -6.07 -14.45
C ILE A 133 -5.76 -6.35 -15.01
N LEU A 134 -6.49 -7.22 -14.33
CA LEU A 134 -7.78 -7.77 -14.73
C LEU A 134 -8.87 -7.19 -13.82
N GLY A 135 -9.85 -6.54 -14.40
CA GLY A 135 -11.11 -6.19 -13.77
C GLY A 135 -12.29 -6.71 -14.58
N LYS A 136 -13.51 -6.59 -14.05
CA LYS A 136 -14.73 -7.02 -14.74
C LYS A 136 -14.94 -6.32 -16.09
N LYS A 137 -14.54 -5.05 -16.23
CA LYS A 137 -14.78 -4.28 -17.45
C LYS A 137 -13.52 -4.08 -18.29
N HIS A 138 -12.36 -3.98 -17.65
CA HIS A 138 -11.12 -3.65 -18.33
C HIS A 138 -10.04 -4.69 -18.04
N THR A 139 -9.15 -4.87 -19.01
CA THR A 139 -7.91 -5.65 -18.87
C THR A 139 -6.79 -4.81 -19.45
N ILE A 140 -5.73 -4.59 -18.68
CA ILE A 140 -4.58 -3.77 -19.07
C ILE A 140 -3.32 -4.63 -18.98
N ASP A 141 -2.57 -4.70 -20.08
CA ASP A 141 -1.20 -5.25 -20.06
C ASP A 141 -0.29 -4.29 -19.32
N ILE A 142 0.45 -4.76 -18.32
CA ILE A 142 1.31 -3.89 -17.50
C ILE A 142 2.37 -3.18 -18.33
N ASN A 143 2.88 -3.78 -19.41
CA ASN A 143 3.89 -3.18 -20.28
C ASN A 143 3.32 -2.06 -21.17
N SER A 144 2.00 -2.00 -21.32
CA SER A 144 1.32 -0.94 -22.06
C SER A 144 1.11 0.33 -21.22
N ILE A 145 1.28 0.26 -19.91
CA ILE A 145 1.04 1.39 -19.01
C ILE A 145 2.11 2.48 -19.26
N ARG A 146 1.64 3.68 -19.62
CA ARG A 146 2.48 4.85 -19.93
C ARG A 146 2.38 5.96 -18.92
N ARG A 147 1.25 6.07 -18.21
CA ARG A 147 1.08 7.03 -17.11
C ARG A 147 0.18 6.45 -16.05
N VAL A 148 0.49 6.75 -14.79
CA VAL A 148 -0.39 6.52 -13.66
C VAL A 148 -0.51 7.84 -12.91
N LYS A 149 -1.73 8.26 -12.59
CA LYS A 149 -1.98 9.47 -11.80
C LYS A 149 -2.71 9.08 -10.52
N CYS A 150 -2.20 9.52 -9.38
CA CYS A 150 -2.93 9.44 -8.13
C CYS A 150 -3.93 10.60 -8.06
N VAL A 151 -5.21 10.28 -7.92
CA VAL A 151 -6.31 11.24 -7.86
C VAL A 151 -7.11 11.00 -6.58
N THR A 152 -7.24 12.04 -5.77
CA THR A 152 -7.97 12.00 -4.50
C THR A 152 -9.06 13.07 -4.47
N ASN A 153 -10.14 12.79 -3.77
CA ASN A 153 -11.20 13.76 -3.47
C ASN A 153 -11.36 13.96 -1.95
N GLY A 154 -10.34 13.61 -1.17
CA GLY A 154 -10.33 13.69 0.29
C GLY A 154 -11.00 12.50 1.00
N THR A 155 -11.92 11.79 0.35
CA THR A 155 -12.59 10.60 0.92
C THR A 155 -12.12 9.30 0.25
N ILE A 156 -12.00 9.32 -1.07
CA ILE A 156 -11.61 8.19 -1.91
C ILE A 156 -10.41 8.62 -2.74
N SER A 157 -9.46 7.70 -2.85
CA SER A 157 -8.27 7.90 -3.68
C SER A 157 -8.12 6.76 -4.66
N ASN A 158 -7.83 7.11 -5.91
CA ASN A 158 -7.75 6.18 -7.01
C ASN A 158 -6.48 6.40 -7.84
N LEU A 159 -6.02 5.34 -8.46
CA LEU A 159 -4.96 5.33 -9.46
C LEU A 159 -5.61 5.27 -10.84
N ALA A 160 -5.47 6.36 -11.58
CA ALA A 160 -5.91 6.51 -12.96
C ALA A 160 -4.79 6.02 -13.89
N ILE A 161 -5.04 4.91 -14.59
CA ILE A 161 -4.08 4.22 -15.46
C ILE A 161 -4.32 4.64 -16.91
N TYR A 162 -3.24 4.98 -17.62
CA TYR A 162 -3.27 5.38 -19.01
C TYR A 162 -2.25 4.60 -19.84
N ILE A 163 -2.65 4.10 -21.00
CA ILE A 163 -1.78 3.38 -21.95
C ILE A 163 -1.17 4.28 -23.03
N LYS A 164 -1.51 5.57 -23.01
CA LYS A 164 -0.98 6.59 -23.94
C LYS A 164 -0.02 7.52 -23.22
N ASP A 165 1.07 7.90 -23.89
CA ASP A 165 2.11 8.79 -23.32
C ASP A 165 1.62 10.21 -23.00
N LYS A 166 0.60 10.70 -23.73
CA LYS A 166 0.05 12.04 -23.56
C LYS A 166 -1.47 12.02 -23.59
N GLY A 167 -2.06 12.94 -22.83
CA GLY A 167 -3.50 13.20 -22.83
C GLY A 167 -3.87 14.32 -23.80
N GLY A 168 -5.11 14.28 -24.29
CA GLY A 168 -5.73 15.39 -25.03
C GLY A 168 -6.69 16.20 -24.14
N PHE A 169 -7.54 17.03 -24.76
CA PHE A 169 -8.57 17.83 -24.08
C PHE A 169 -9.56 16.97 -23.25
N PHE A 170 -9.69 15.69 -23.58
CA PHE A 170 -10.45 14.69 -22.81
C PHE A 170 -9.55 13.49 -22.43
N ASP A 171 -8.59 13.71 -21.52
CA ASP A 171 -7.67 12.67 -21.01
C ASP A 171 -8.33 11.76 -19.96
N MET A 172 -9.16 10.82 -20.42
CA MET A 172 -9.79 9.80 -19.58
C MET A 172 -8.88 8.60 -19.35
N PRO A 173 -8.86 8.00 -18.14
CA PRO A 173 -8.07 6.81 -17.88
C PRO A 173 -8.66 5.57 -18.57
N ASP A 174 -7.78 4.68 -19.03
CA ASP A 174 -8.15 3.37 -19.59
C ASP A 174 -8.65 2.43 -18.49
N MET A 175 -8.14 2.56 -17.26
CA MET A 175 -8.64 1.87 -16.08
C MET A 175 -8.45 2.74 -14.82
N THR A 176 -9.33 2.58 -13.84
CA THR A 176 -9.22 3.26 -12.55
C THR A 176 -9.37 2.23 -11.45
N ILE A 177 -8.40 2.20 -10.54
CA ILE A 177 -8.38 1.27 -9.41
C ILE A 177 -8.19 2.04 -8.10
N PRO A 178 -8.66 1.54 -6.95
CA PRO A 178 -8.43 2.19 -5.65
C PRO A 178 -6.94 2.26 -5.29
N VAL A 179 -6.55 3.32 -4.57
CA VAL A 179 -5.27 3.36 -3.85
C VAL A 179 -5.39 2.49 -2.60
N ASN A 180 -4.46 1.57 -2.42
CA ASN A 180 -4.26 0.81 -1.18
C ASN A 180 -2.78 0.40 -1.06
N GLU A 181 -2.46 -0.36 -0.01
CA GLU A 181 -1.14 -0.87 0.32
C GLU A 181 -0.52 -1.80 -0.74
N VAL A 182 -1.33 -2.44 -1.59
CA VAL A 182 -0.86 -3.33 -2.66
C VAL A 182 -0.77 -2.60 -4.00
N THR A 183 -1.81 -1.87 -4.40
CA THR A 183 -1.91 -1.23 -5.72
C THR A 183 -0.90 -0.11 -5.89
N LEU A 184 -0.58 0.61 -4.81
CA LEU A 184 0.32 1.75 -4.87
C LEU A 184 1.77 1.33 -5.19
N PRO A 185 2.45 0.46 -4.40
CA PRO A 185 3.80 -0.01 -4.75
C PRO A 185 3.83 -0.80 -6.07
N LEU A 186 2.77 -1.56 -6.38
CA LEU A 186 2.67 -2.31 -7.64
C LEU A 186 2.68 -1.39 -8.86
N LEU A 187 1.80 -0.37 -8.89
CA LEU A 187 1.75 0.57 -10.01
C LEU A 187 2.96 1.50 -10.04
N GLU A 188 3.57 1.78 -8.89
CA GLU A 188 4.83 2.52 -8.82
C GLU A 188 5.97 1.75 -9.50
N ALA A 189 6.11 0.46 -9.20
CA ALA A 189 7.09 -0.42 -9.86
C ALA A 189 6.83 -0.48 -11.37
N ILE A 190 5.59 -0.76 -11.79
CA ILE A 190 5.24 -0.87 -13.21
C ILE A 190 5.47 0.45 -13.96
N ALA A 191 4.98 1.57 -13.44
CA ALA A 191 5.11 2.87 -14.11
C ALA A 191 6.57 3.33 -14.17
N THR A 192 7.35 3.11 -13.12
CA THR A 192 8.78 3.45 -13.10
C THR A 192 9.56 2.56 -14.05
N LYS A 193 9.31 1.25 -14.06
CA LYS A 193 9.94 0.31 -15.01
C LYS A 193 9.66 0.68 -16.47
N ASN A 194 8.42 1.04 -16.79
CA ASN A 194 8.05 1.33 -18.18
C ASN A 194 8.51 2.70 -18.68
N THR A 195 8.68 3.68 -17.79
CA THR A 195 8.79 5.10 -18.20
C THR A 195 9.82 5.92 -17.45
N GLY A 196 10.40 5.40 -16.36
CA GLY A 196 11.26 6.12 -15.42
C GLY A 196 10.53 7.11 -14.49
N LYS A 197 9.24 7.40 -14.72
CA LYS A 197 8.54 8.51 -14.04
C LYS A 197 7.77 8.11 -12.78
N GLY A 198 7.32 6.85 -12.69
CA GLY A 198 6.44 6.39 -11.62
C GLY A 198 5.05 7.02 -11.66
N ILE A 199 4.39 7.02 -10.51
CA ILE A 199 3.07 7.61 -10.31
C ILE A 199 3.18 9.14 -10.21
N ASP A 200 2.30 9.83 -10.92
CA ASP A 200 2.12 11.28 -10.82
C ASP A 200 1.22 11.61 -9.60
N PHE A 201 1.83 12.17 -8.56
CA PHE A 201 1.17 12.65 -7.34
C PHE A 201 0.87 14.16 -7.35
N SER A 202 1.06 14.85 -8.48
CA SER A 202 0.91 16.32 -8.56
C SER A 202 -0.52 16.81 -8.33
N ARG A 203 -1.52 15.92 -8.33
CA ARG A 203 -2.91 16.25 -8.03
C ARG A 203 -3.24 15.92 -6.58
N GLY A 204 -3.57 16.96 -5.82
CA GLY A 204 -4.14 16.84 -4.48
C GLY A 204 -5.65 16.64 -4.48
N ASP A 205 -6.29 16.96 -3.35
CA ASP A 205 -7.69 16.60 -3.05
C ASP A 205 -8.73 17.59 -3.58
N GLY A 206 -8.29 18.66 -4.25
CA GLY A 206 -9.15 19.74 -4.70
C GLY A 206 -9.62 20.67 -3.58
N PHE A 207 -9.13 20.47 -2.35
CA PHE A 207 -9.39 21.31 -1.18
C PHE A 207 -8.09 21.91 -0.65
N GLN A 208 -7.55 21.36 0.44
CA GLN A 208 -6.40 21.93 1.15
C GLN A 208 -5.08 21.30 0.69
N GLN A 209 -5.11 20.06 0.21
CA GLN A 209 -3.89 19.34 -0.17
C GLN A 209 -3.59 19.63 -1.63
N LYS A 210 -2.39 20.16 -1.90
CA LYS A 210 -1.94 20.52 -3.26
C LYS A 210 -1.52 19.30 -4.07
N THR A 211 -0.94 18.30 -3.41
CA THR A 211 -0.45 17.05 -3.99
C THR A 211 -1.04 15.86 -3.24
N SER A 212 -0.96 14.67 -3.83
CA SER A 212 -1.32 13.41 -3.18
C SER A 212 -0.10 12.63 -2.66
N GLU A 213 1.03 13.32 -2.46
CA GLU A 213 2.28 12.71 -1.98
C GLU A 213 2.17 12.09 -0.58
N PHE A 214 1.18 12.52 0.21
CA PHE A 214 0.88 11.88 1.50
C PHE A 214 0.52 10.38 1.36
N MET A 215 0.11 9.93 0.17
CA MET A 215 -0.08 8.51 -0.12
C MET A 215 1.22 7.72 -0.06
N ILE A 216 2.33 8.31 -0.47
CA ILE A 216 3.66 7.71 -0.40
C ILE A 216 4.02 7.46 1.06
N ILE A 217 3.85 8.49 1.89
CA ILE A 217 4.09 8.43 3.34
C ILE A 217 3.25 7.35 4.01
N ARG A 218 2.01 7.12 3.55
CA ARG A 218 1.07 6.21 4.19
C ARG A 218 1.18 4.76 3.74
N TYR A 219 1.35 4.51 2.44
CA TYR A 219 1.18 3.17 1.86
C TYR A 219 2.45 2.56 1.26
N MET A 220 3.53 3.33 1.05
CA MET A 220 4.76 2.78 0.45
C MET A 220 5.90 2.67 1.44
N ASP A 221 6.66 1.60 1.32
CA ASP A 221 7.93 1.39 1.99
C ASP A 221 9.04 1.25 0.92
N PRO A 222 10.20 1.89 1.07
CA PRO A 222 11.26 1.82 0.06
C PRO A 222 11.79 0.40 -0.13
N ASP A 223 11.73 -0.47 0.89
CA ASP A 223 12.21 -1.85 0.81
C ASP A 223 11.45 -2.70 -0.22
N PHE A 224 10.23 -2.28 -0.63
CA PHE A 224 9.50 -2.90 -1.73
C PHE A 224 10.28 -2.93 -3.05
N PHE A 225 11.25 -2.03 -3.24
CA PHE A 225 12.03 -1.93 -4.47
C PHE A 225 13.45 -2.50 -4.36
N ILE A 226 13.76 -3.16 -3.24
CA ILE A 226 15.04 -3.85 -3.00
C ILE A 226 14.80 -5.35 -3.12
N ASP A 227 15.69 -6.10 -3.77
CA ASP A 227 15.59 -7.55 -3.88
C ASP A 227 15.75 -8.27 -2.52
N GLU A 228 15.37 -9.55 -2.46
CA GLU A 228 15.48 -10.39 -1.24
C GLU A 228 16.94 -10.46 -0.72
N ASP A 229 17.94 -10.38 -1.60
CA ASP A 229 19.36 -10.35 -1.24
C ASP A 229 19.85 -8.98 -0.75
N GLY A 230 18.96 -7.99 -0.64
CA GLY A 230 19.27 -6.63 -0.21
C GLY A 230 19.89 -5.75 -1.29
N LEU A 231 19.93 -6.20 -2.55
CA LEU A 231 20.51 -5.44 -3.66
C LEU A 231 19.44 -4.77 -4.53
N ILE A 232 19.83 -3.66 -5.15
CA ILE A 232 19.05 -3.02 -6.22
C ILE A 232 19.73 -3.40 -7.55
N LYS A 233 19.00 -4.06 -8.46
CA LYS A 233 19.58 -4.66 -9.68
C LYS A 233 19.34 -3.85 -10.95
N GLU A 234 18.27 -3.05 -10.98
CA GLU A 234 17.88 -2.26 -12.15
C GLU A 234 17.75 -0.76 -11.80
N GLU A 235 18.06 0.13 -12.74
CA GLU A 235 18.03 1.60 -12.54
C GLU A 235 16.64 2.13 -12.14
N TRP A 236 15.58 1.52 -12.67
CA TRP A 236 14.21 1.92 -12.32
C TRP A 236 13.87 1.54 -10.87
N GLN A 237 14.45 0.45 -10.33
CA GLN A 237 14.27 0.08 -8.91
C GLN A 237 14.91 1.17 -8.02
N GLN A 238 16.13 1.60 -8.35
CA GLN A 238 16.80 2.70 -7.66
C GLN A 238 15.94 3.97 -7.68
N THR A 239 15.38 4.30 -8.85
CA THR A 239 14.52 5.48 -9.01
C THR A 239 13.26 5.41 -8.13
N ALA A 240 12.61 4.25 -8.07
CA ALA A 240 11.43 4.04 -7.22
C ALA A 240 11.80 4.07 -5.73
N TYR A 241 12.89 3.40 -5.35
CA TYR A 241 13.44 3.41 -4.00
C TYR A 241 13.69 4.84 -3.51
N GLU A 242 14.47 5.65 -4.25
CA GLU A 242 14.80 7.02 -3.87
C GLU A 242 13.57 7.91 -3.76
N ARG A 243 12.58 7.72 -4.65
CA ARG A 243 11.33 8.47 -4.64
C ARG A 243 10.55 8.23 -3.35
N VAL A 244 10.54 7.01 -2.81
CA VAL A 244 9.86 6.70 -1.54
C VAL A 244 10.74 7.05 -0.34
N HIS A 245 12.04 6.71 -0.39
CA HIS A 245 12.99 6.88 0.70
C HIS A 245 13.10 8.34 1.16
N LYS A 246 13.06 9.32 0.23
CA LYS A 246 13.17 10.75 0.56
C LYS A 246 12.09 11.27 1.53
N TYR A 247 10.97 10.56 1.69
CA TYR A 247 9.91 10.98 2.61
C TYR A 247 10.20 10.58 4.06
N GLY A 248 11.11 9.62 4.32
CA GLY A 248 11.59 9.32 5.67
C GLY A 248 10.59 8.64 6.61
N TYR A 249 9.46 8.14 6.10
CA TYR A 249 8.50 7.34 6.88
C TYR A 249 8.55 5.91 6.38
N PHE A 250 9.41 5.07 6.92
CA PHE A 250 9.45 3.64 6.57
C PHE A 250 9.51 2.80 7.83
N VAL A 251 8.99 1.57 7.74
CA VAL A 251 8.66 0.73 8.90
C VAL A 251 9.87 0.55 9.83
N ASP A 252 11.06 0.42 9.25
CA ASP A 252 12.31 0.23 9.99
C ASP A 252 12.58 1.36 11.01
N THR A 253 12.23 2.61 10.64
CA THR A 253 12.42 3.80 11.51
C THR A 253 11.48 3.87 12.70
N PHE A 254 10.35 3.15 12.67
CA PHE A 254 9.38 3.21 13.76
C PHE A 254 9.82 2.43 15.00
N THR A 255 10.83 1.57 14.86
CA THR A 255 11.39 0.77 15.97
C THR A 255 12.41 1.53 16.82
N GLU A 256 12.74 2.76 16.46
CA GLU A 256 13.68 3.63 17.18
C GLU A 256 12.98 4.73 18.00
N LEU A 257 11.64 4.72 18.06
CA LEU A 257 10.80 5.72 18.76
C LEU A 257 10.31 5.20 20.12
#